data_AF-A0AAU3IR64-F1
#
_entry.id   AF-A0AAU3IR64-F1
#
_cell.length_a   1.000
_cell.length_b   1.000
_cell.length_c   1.000
_cell.angle_alpha   90.00
_cell.angle_beta   90.00
_cell.angle_gamma   90.00
#
_symmetry.space_group_name_H-M   'P 1'
#
loop_
_entity.id
_entity.type
_entity.pdbx_description
1 polymer ?
#
loop_
_entity_poly.entity_id
_entity_poly.type
_entity_poly.pdbx_seq_one_letter_code
_entity_poly.pdbx_strand_id
1 'polypeptide(L)'
;MIDALAAEWLKLRTLRSTSVVLGVVVVVVGLMALLAWYAAGLWDGLPPDQRDHLAVSSLPELTGMLGSLCLAVLGVLAVSGEYATGMIRSTFTVLPSRGRVLAAKAAVLAVVSFCAGLAAILATYALGRLIIGDRAIRGQSAEPLARQLPLFLAMSLAVVMFALIGLGLAAVTRSAVAAIAVLVALWYVVPLVAFNLPAPWGDRLGSVLPGALAGELAGTGNPGSVGGSLLSPAAALAVMVAWMAVPYGVAAVLLTRRDA
;
A
#
# COMPACT_ATOMS: atom_id res chain seq x y z
N MET A 1 21.40 -17.31 1.84
CA MET A 1 20.54 -16.12 1.61
C MET A 1 19.80 -16.30 0.29
N ILE A 2 20.52 -16.63 -0.79
CA ILE A 2 19.92 -16.99 -2.08
C ILE A 2 18.87 -18.10 -1.94
N ASP A 3 19.18 -19.19 -1.23
CA ASP A 3 18.23 -20.31 -1.05
C ASP A 3 16.96 -19.89 -0.29
N ALA A 4 17.10 -19.02 0.70
CA ALA A 4 15.96 -18.48 1.45
C ALA A 4 15.08 -17.59 0.56
N LEU A 5 15.69 -16.74 -0.27
CA LEU A 5 14.96 -15.90 -1.23
C LEU A 5 14.24 -16.76 -2.28
N ALA A 6 14.91 -17.78 -2.82
CA ALA A 6 14.33 -18.70 -3.80
C ALA A 6 13.14 -19.48 -3.21
N ALA A 7 13.27 -19.96 -1.97
CA ALA A 7 12.19 -20.65 -1.26
C ALA A 7 10.98 -19.74 -1.03
N GLU A 8 11.20 -18.52 -0.53
CA GLU A 8 10.12 -17.55 -0.26
C GLU A 8 9.45 -17.08 -1.56
N TRP A 9 10.21 -16.89 -2.64
CA TRP A 9 9.66 -16.61 -3.96
C TRP A 9 8.77 -17.75 -4.46
N LEU A 10 9.23 -19.00 -4.35
CA LEU A 10 8.45 -20.17 -4.76
C LEU A 10 7.15 -20.29 -3.96
N LYS A 11 7.21 -20.08 -2.63
CA LYS A 11 6.02 -20.08 -1.77
C LYS A 11 5.02 -19.02 -2.23
N LEU A 12 5.44 -17.75 -2.32
CA LEU A 12 4.52 -16.68 -2.73
C LEU A 12 3.93 -16.95 -4.11
N ARG A 13 4.72 -17.44 -5.07
CA ARG A 13 4.23 -17.74 -6.42
C ARG A 13 3.21 -18.89 -6.47
N THR A 14 3.31 -19.86 -5.57
CA THR A 14 2.48 -21.09 -5.61
C THR A 14 1.25 -21.02 -4.71
N LEU A 15 1.20 -20.09 -3.76
CA LEU A 15 0.05 -19.91 -2.87
C LEU A 15 -1.17 -19.35 -3.62
N ARG A 16 -2.31 -20.05 -3.47
CA ARG A 16 -3.61 -19.58 -3.98
C ARG A 16 -4.01 -18.21 -3.42
N SER A 17 -3.64 -17.91 -2.18
CA SER A 17 -3.89 -16.59 -1.59
C SER A 17 -3.20 -15.47 -2.36
N THR A 18 -1.98 -15.71 -2.86
CA THR A 18 -1.27 -14.71 -3.66
C THR A 18 -1.99 -14.45 -4.98
N SER A 19 -2.38 -15.50 -5.71
CA SER A 19 -3.08 -15.32 -6.98
C SER A 19 -4.45 -14.67 -6.81
N VAL A 20 -5.18 -15.01 -5.74
CA VAL A 20 -6.45 -14.37 -5.40
C VAL A 20 -6.26 -12.88 -5.09
N VAL A 21 -5.30 -12.52 -4.24
CA VAL A 21 -5.07 -11.11 -3.89
C VAL A 21 -4.59 -10.29 -5.09
N LEU A 22 -3.67 -10.82 -5.90
CA LEU A 22 -3.26 -10.15 -7.14
C LEU A 22 -4.43 -10.04 -8.14
N GLY A 23 -5.31 -11.05 -8.20
CA GLY A 23 -6.55 -10.97 -8.96
C GLY A 23 -7.48 -9.85 -8.48
N VAL A 24 -7.62 -9.66 -7.16
CA VAL A 24 -8.38 -8.53 -6.60
C VAL A 24 -7.75 -7.19 -6.98
N VAL A 25 -6.42 -7.08 -6.99
CA VAL A 25 -5.73 -5.85 -7.47
C VAL A 25 -6.06 -5.58 -8.94
N VAL A 26 -6.11 -6.61 -9.79
CA VAL A 26 -6.55 -6.47 -11.20
C VAL A 26 -8.02 -6.02 -11.28
N VAL A 27 -8.89 -6.57 -10.43
CA VAL A 27 -10.30 -6.13 -10.34
C VAL A 27 -10.40 -4.66 -9.94
N VAL A 28 -9.56 -4.19 -9.01
CA VAL A 28 -9.49 -2.76 -8.63
C VAL A 28 -9.12 -1.89 -9.83
N VAL A 29 -8.15 -2.29 -10.65
CA VAL A 29 -7.80 -1.57 -11.88
C VAL A 29 -9.00 -1.53 -12.84
N GLY A 30 -9.71 -2.64 -13.00
CA GLY A 30 -10.94 -2.70 -13.81
C GLY A 30 -12.05 -1.79 -13.27
N LEU A 31 -12.21 -1.71 -11.95
CA LEU A 31 -13.16 -0.81 -11.30
C LEU A 31 -12.78 0.67 -11.56
N MET A 32 -11.49 1.01 -11.53
CA MET A 32 -11.06 2.37 -11.87
C MET A 32 -11.27 2.71 -13.34
N ALA A 33 -11.11 1.74 -14.25
CA ALA A 33 -11.46 1.93 -15.66
C ALA A 33 -12.97 2.14 -15.84
N LEU A 34 -13.81 1.40 -15.11
CA LEU A 34 -15.26 1.63 -15.08
C LEU A 34 -15.61 3.01 -14.53
N LEU A 35 -14.93 3.46 -13.47
CA LEU A 35 -15.13 4.79 -12.90
C LEU A 35 -14.69 5.90 -13.87
N ALA A 36 -13.59 5.70 -14.60
CA ALA A 36 -13.16 6.60 -15.67
C ALA A 36 -14.22 6.71 -16.78
N TRP A 37 -14.79 5.57 -17.19
CA TRP A 37 -15.85 5.52 -18.20
C TRP A 37 -17.11 6.24 -17.74
N TYR A 38 -17.53 5.98 -16.49
CA TYR A 38 -18.66 6.65 -15.88
C TYR A 38 -18.45 8.18 -15.80
N ALA A 39 -17.27 8.62 -15.36
CA ALA A 39 -16.92 10.04 -15.28
C ALA A 39 -16.91 10.72 -16.66
N ALA A 40 -16.38 10.04 -17.69
CA ALA A 40 -16.40 10.52 -19.07
C ALA A 40 -17.82 10.69 -19.60
N GLY A 41 -18.70 9.70 -19.37
CA GLY A 41 -20.11 9.79 -19.76
C GLY A 41 -20.85 10.92 -19.05
N LEU A 42 -20.57 11.14 -17.76
CA LEU A 42 -21.14 12.25 -16.99
C LEU A 42 -20.68 13.60 -17.55
N TRP A 43 -19.39 13.76 -17.87
CA TRP A 43 -18.85 14.97 -18.49
C TRP A 43 -19.49 15.30 -19.83
N ASP A 44 -19.68 14.29 -20.68
CA ASP A 44 -20.27 14.47 -22.02
C ASP A 44 -21.74 14.90 -21.94
N GLY A 45 -22.49 14.39 -20.95
CA GLY A 45 -23.88 14.74 -20.70
C GLY A 45 -24.10 16.09 -19.98
N LEU A 46 -23.05 16.68 -19.40
CA LEU A 46 -23.16 17.96 -18.69
C LEU A 46 -23.18 19.15 -19.66
N PRO A 47 -23.99 20.19 -19.37
CA PRO A 47 -23.88 21.50 -20.00
C PRO A 47 -22.47 22.08 -19.90
N PRO A 48 -21.97 22.84 -20.91
CA PRO A 48 -20.60 23.36 -20.92
C PRO A 48 -20.20 24.14 -19.66
N ASP A 49 -21.13 24.91 -19.10
CA ASP A 49 -20.97 25.71 -17.88
C ASP A 49 -20.84 24.86 -16.61
N GLN A 50 -21.32 23.62 -16.63
CA GLN A 50 -21.28 22.71 -15.47
C GLN A 50 -20.10 21.75 -15.51
N ARG A 51 -19.45 21.59 -16.67
CA ARG A 51 -18.30 20.69 -16.85
C ARG A 51 -17.16 21.05 -15.90
N ASP A 52 -16.81 22.32 -15.79
CA ASP A 52 -15.70 22.80 -14.93
C ASP A 52 -15.90 22.52 -13.43
N HIS A 53 -17.12 22.16 -13.02
CA HIS A 53 -17.45 21.75 -11.66
C HIS A 53 -17.34 20.24 -11.41
N LEU A 54 -17.22 19.41 -12.46
CA LEU A 54 -17.04 17.98 -12.28
C LEU A 54 -15.63 17.68 -11.76
N ALA A 55 -15.57 17.20 -10.52
CA ALA A 55 -14.36 16.73 -9.87
C ALA A 55 -14.47 15.25 -9.52
N VAL A 56 -13.45 14.49 -9.89
CA VAL A 56 -13.32 13.07 -9.57
C VAL A 56 -11.94 12.85 -8.98
N SER A 57 -11.88 12.19 -7.81
CA SER A 57 -10.61 11.85 -7.16
C SER A 57 -9.67 11.12 -8.13
N SER A 58 -8.38 11.41 -8.01
CA SER A 58 -7.32 10.81 -8.84
C SER A 58 -7.43 9.29 -8.83
N LEU A 59 -7.72 8.70 -10.00
CA LEU A 59 -7.90 7.25 -10.12
C LEU A 59 -6.63 6.46 -9.75
N PRO A 60 -5.41 6.90 -10.16
CA PRO A 60 -4.18 6.25 -9.72
C PRO A 60 -3.96 6.30 -8.20
N GLU A 61 -4.35 7.40 -7.53
CA GLU A 61 -4.31 7.52 -6.05
C GLU A 61 -5.24 6.51 -5.39
N LEU A 62 -6.49 6.40 -5.87
CA LEU A 62 -7.44 5.41 -5.38
C LEU A 62 -6.95 3.98 -5.58
N THR A 63 -6.33 3.68 -6.73
CA THR A 63 -5.67 2.38 -6.94
C THR A 63 -4.53 2.14 -5.96
N GLY A 64 -3.68 3.15 -5.71
CA GLY A 64 -2.61 3.05 -4.72
C GLY A 64 -3.14 2.77 -3.31
N MET A 65 -4.23 3.44 -2.91
CA MET A 65 -4.89 3.24 -1.61
C MET A 65 -5.47 1.83 -1.49
N LEU A 66 -6.31 1.40 -2.43
CA LEU A 66 -6.93 0.07 -2.41
C LEU A 66 -5.90 -1.04 -2.59
N GLY A 67 -4.91 -0.82 -3.45
CA GLY A 67 -3.76 -1.72 -3.65
C GLY A 67 -2.97 -1.90 -2.36
N SER A 68 -2.69 -0.82 -1.63
CA SER A 68 -2.00 -0.90 -0.34
C SER A 68 -2.73 -1.81 0.66
N LEU A 69 -4.06 -1.74 0.70
CA LEU A 69 -4.89 -2.59 1.55
C LEU A 69 -4.83 -4.06 1.11
N CYS A 70 -4.94 -4.31 -0.20
CA CYS A 70 -4.84 -5.67 -0.76
C CYS A 70 -3.48 -6.30 -0.45
N LEU A 71 -2.39 -5.58 -0.72
CA LEU A 71 -1.02 -6.07 -0.51
C LEU A 71 -0.64 -6.13 0.98
N ALA A 72 -1.24 -5.29 1.83
CA ALA A 72 -1.18 -5.45 3.28
C ALA A 72 -1.73 -6.80 3.75
N VAL A 73 -2.91 -7.19 3.23
CA VAL A 73 -3.50 -8.50 3.50
C VAL A 73 -2.61 -9.62 2.97
N LEU A 74 -2.02 -9.47 1.77
CA LEU A 74 -1.03 -10.43 1.28
C LEU A 74 0.14 -10.60 2.25
N GLY A 75 0.65 -9.50 2.80
CA GLY A 75 1.69 -9.51 3.82
C GLY A 75 1.29 -10.26 5.08
N VAL A 76 0.06 -10.05 5.56
CA VAL A 76 -0.49 -10.83 6.69
C VAL A 76 -0.50 -12.32 6.37
N LEU A 77 -1.06 -12.69 5.21
CA LEU A 77 -1.23 -14.08 4.78
C LEU A 77 0.10 -14.80 4.56
N ALA A 78 1.13 -14.08 4.12
CA ALA A 78 2.48 -14.61 3.90
C ALA A 78 3.14 -15.18 5.16
N VAL A 79 2.66 -14.79 6.35
CA VAL A 79 3.13 -15.29 7.65
C VAL A 79 2.06 -16.12 8.35
N SER A 80 0.82 -15.63 8.42
CA SER A 80 -0.24 -16.32 9.14
C SER A 80 -0.57 -17.69 8.54
N GLY A 81 -0.40 -17.86 7.22
CA GLY A 81 -0.58 -19.15 6.55
C GLY A 81 0.42 -20.23 7.02
N GLU A 82 1.66 -19.84 7.32
CA GLU A 82 2.67 -20.77 7.84
C GLU A 82 2.40 -21.17 9.29
N TYR A 83 1.86 -20.25 10.10
CA TYR A 83 1.40 -20.56 11.46
C TYR A 83 0.18 -21.48 11.45
N ALA A 84 -0.80 -21.22 10.58
CA ALA A 84 -2.02 -22.02 10.49
C ALA A 84 -1.74 -23.47 10.03
N THR A 85 -0.75 -23.67 9.17
CA THR A 85 -0.38 -25.01 8.65
C THR A 85 0.72 -25.71 9.45
N GLY A 86 1.34 -25.03 10.42
CA GLY A 86 2.50 -25.54 11.15
C GLY A 86 3.81 -25.55 10.35
N MET A 87 3.80 -25.08 9.10
CA MET A 87 4.98 -25.01 8.20
C MET A 87 6.11 -24.14 8.74
N ILE A 88 5.81 -23.25 9.69
CA ILE A 88 6.84 -22.41 10.30
C ILE A 88 7.90 -23.24 11.05
N ARG A 89 7.51 -24.39 11.63
CA ARG A 89 8.43 -25.31 12.31
C ARG A 89 9.39 -25.98 11.33
N SER A 90 8.87 -26.50 10.21
CA SER A 90 9.70 -27.12 9.18
C SER A 90 10.63 -26.10 8.49
N THR A 91 10.18 -24.85 8.36
CA THR A 91 11.02 -23.77 7.82
C THR A 91 12.23 -23.51 8.73
N PHE A 92 12.02 -23.47 10.05
CA PHE A 92 13.11 -23.23 11.01
C PHE A 92 13.99 -24.45 11.29
N THR A 93 13.51 -25.69 11.05
CA THR A 93 14.39 -26.87 11.10
C THR A 93 15.37 -26.90 9.93
N VAL A 94 14.92 -26.50 8.74
CA VAL A 94 15.77 -26.45 7.53
C VAL A 94 16.67 -25.19 7.52
N LEU A 95 16.15 -24.04 7.94
CA LEU A 95 16.89 -22.78 8.05
C LEU A 95 16.89 -22.26 9.50
N PRO A 96 17.89 -22.61 10.32
CA PRO A 96 17.90 -22.28 11.76
C PRO A 96 18.02 -20.76 12.03
N SER A 97 18.54 -20.00 11.07
CA SER A 97 18.67 -18.54 11.17
C SER A 97 17.32 -17.83 10.96
N ARG A 98 16.50 -17.75 12.01
CA ARG A 98 15.16 -17.14 11.99
C ARG A 98 15.14 -15.72 11.39
N GLY A 99 16.14 -14.90 11.68
CA GLY A 99 16.27 -13.55 11.13
C GLY A 99 16.53 -13.51 9.61
N ARG A 100 17.27 -14.47 9.06
CA ARG A 100 17.52 -14.55 7.61
C ARG A 100 16.27 -14.97 6.84
N VAL A 101 15.46 -15.87 7.41
CA VAL A 101 14.17 -16.28 6.83
C VAL A 101 13.21 -15.10 6.80
N LEU A 102 13.10 -14.36 7.92
CA LEU A 102 12.23 -13.19 8.00
C LEU A 102 12.68 -12.10 6.99
N ALA A 103 13.98 -11.88 6.85
CA ALA A 103 14.52 -10.89 5.91
C ALA A 103 14.29 -11.28 4.46
N ALA A 104 14.46 -12.57 4.13
CA ALA A 104 14.14 -13.08 2.80
C ALA A 104 12.65 -12.89 2.47
N LYS A 105 11.76 -13.22 3.42
CA LYS A 105 10.31 -13.07 3.25
C LYS A 105 9.92 -11.60 3.03
N ALA A 106 10.45 -10.68 3.83
CA ALA A 106 10.23 -9.24 3.65
C ALA A 106 10.76 -8.74 2.31
N ALA A 107 11.97 -9.15 1.89
CA ALA A 107 12.55 -8.74 0.61
C ALA A 107 11.71 -9.20 -0.59
N VAL A 108 11.31 -10.48 -0.61
CA VAL A 108 10.48 -11.03 -1.68
C VAL A 108 9.10 -10.34 -1.70
N LEU A 109 8.46 -10.17 -0.54
CA LEU A 109 7.18 -9.48 -0.45
C LEU A 109 7.28 -8.01 -0.90
N ALA A 110 8.36 -7.32 -0.55
CA ALA A 110 8.59 -5.94 -0.95
C ALA A 110 8.70 -5.82 -2.48
N VAL A 111 9.48 -6.69 -3.13
CA VAL A 111 9.61 -6.68 -4.60
C VAL A 111 8.27 -6.98 -5.27
N VAL A 112 7.55 -8.01 -4.81
CA VAL A 112 6.23 -8.37 -5.37
C VAL A 112 5.23 -7.22 -5.20
N SER A 113 5.15 -6.64 -4.00
CA SER A 113 4.19 -5.58 -3.70
C SER A 113 4.51 -4.29 -4.45
N PHE A 114 5.81 -3.96 -4.59
CA PHE A 114 6.26 -2.81 -5.38
C PHE A 114 5.87 -2.98 -6.85
N CYS A 115 6.22 -4.11 -7.47
CA CYS A 115 5.92 -4.36 -8.87
C CYS A 115 4.42 -4.43 -9.14
N ALA A 116 3.65 -5.12 -8.28
CA ALA A 116 2.20 -5.22 -8.42
C ALA A 116 1.50 -3.86 -8.23
N GLY A 117 1.89 -3.10 -7.20
CA GLY A 117 1.37 -1.75 -6.95
C GLY A 117 1.69 -0.80 -8.11
N LEU A 118 2.93 -0.75 -8.55
CA LEU A 118 3.36 0.10 -9.66
C LEU A 118 2.65 -0.26 -10.96
N ALA A 119 2.55 -1.55 -11.28
CA ALA A 119 1.84 -2.01 -12.46
C ALA A 119 0.35 -1.64 -12.42
N ALA A 120 -0.31 -1.79 -11.27
CA ALA A 120 -1.71 -1.43 -11.11
C ALA A 120 -1.95 0.08 -11.26
N ILE A 121 -1.09 0.91 -10.65
CA ILE A 121 -1.16 2.38 -10.73
C ILE A 121 -0.92 2.83 -12.18
N LEU A 122 0.11 2.30 -12.84
CA LEU A 122 0.41 2.62 -14.24
C LEU A 122 -0.70 2.16 -15.19
N ALA A 123 -1.25 0.97 -14.99
CA ALA A 123 -2.38 0.48 -15.77
C ALA A 123 -3.62 1.36 -15.58
N THR A 124 -3.92 1.76 -14.33
CA THR A 124 -5.02 2.68 -14.02
C THR A 124 -4.82 4.02 -14.70
N TYR A 125 -3.60 4.58 -14.63
CA TYR A 125 -3.26 5.83 -15.29
C TYR A 125 -3.43 5.74 -16.81
N ALA A 126 -2.91 4.69 -17.44
CA ALA A 126 -3.00 4.49 -18.89
C ALA A 126 -4.45 4.30 -19.35
N LEU A 127 -5.23 3.47 -18.65
CA LEU A 127 -6.66 3.26 -18.93
C LEU A 127 -7.47 4.52 -18.70
N GLY A 128 -7.21 5.24 -17.60
CA GLY A 128 -7.85 6.52 -17.30
C GLY A 128 -7.61 7.53 -18.41
N ARG A 129 -6.36 7.70 -18.86
CA ARG A 129 -6.01 8.58 -19.99
C ARG A 129 -6.69 8.16 -21.29
N LEU A 130 -6.75 6.86 -21.59
CA LEU A 130 -7.39 6.34 -22.80
C LEU A 130 -8.89 6.60 -22.81
N ILE A 131 -9.55 6.43 -21.66
CA ILE A 131 -11.02 6.53 -21.55
C ILE A 131 -11.46 7.99 -21.41
N ILE A 132 -10.79 8.77 -20.56
CA ILE A 132 -11.12 10.18 -20.29
C ILE A 132 -10.73 11.06 -21.47
N GLY A 133 -9.62 10.75 -22.16
CA GLY A 133 -9.14 11.54 -23.30
C GLY A 133 -8.80 12.98 -22.91
N ASP A 134 -9.24 13.93 -23.72
CA ASP A 134 -8.97 15.37 -23.55
C ASP A 134 -9.97 16.08 -22.62
N ARG A 135 -10.87 15.33 -21.96
CA ARG A 135 -11.86 15.92 -21.05
C ARG A 135 -11.15 16.48 -19.81
N ALA A 136 -11.39 17.76 -19.51
CA ALA A 136 -10.75 18.48 -18.40
C ALA A 136 -11.41 18.17 -17.04
N ILE A 137 -11.55 16.88 -16.71
CA ILE A 137 -12.14 16.45 -15.43
C ILE A 137 -11.19 16.78 -14.28
N ARG A 138 -11.65 17.59 -13.32
CA ARG A 138 -10.80 17.99 -12.19
C ARG A 138 -10.43 16.78 -11.35
N GLY A 139 -9.16 16.73 -10.92
CA GLY A 139 -8.60 15.59 -10.17
C GLY A 139 -8.02 14.49 -11.05
N GLN A 140 -8.23 14.54 -12.36
CA GLN A 140 -7.53 13.69 -13.33
C GLN A 140 -6.37 14.48 -13.94
N SER A 141 -5.15 13.94 -13.86
CA SER A 141 -3.97 14.65 -14.37
C SER A 141 -3.80 14.44 -15.87
N ALA A 142 -3.84 15.55 -16.63
CA ALA A 142 -3.46 15.59 -18.03
C ALA A 142 -1.93 15.65 -18.25
N GLU A 143 -1.14 15.74 -17.18
CA GLU A 143 0.30 15.88 -17.28
C GLU A 143 0.98 14.67 -17.93
N PRO A 144 2.13 14.82 -18.59
CA PRO A 144 2.90 13.70 -19.11
C PRO A 144 3.31 12.72 -18.00
N LEU A 145 3.43 11.43 -18.35
CA LEU A 145 3.84 10.37 -17.42
C LEU A 145 5.14 10.71 -16.68
N ALA A 146 6.09 11.39 -17.33
CA ALA A 146 7.36 11.79 -16.74
C ALA A 146 7.21 12.66 -15.47
N ARG A 147 6.16 13.50 -15.40
CA ARG A 147 5.88 14.34 -14.22
C ARG A 147 5.15 13.57 -13.11
N GLN A 148 4.37 12.55 -13.48
CA GLN A 148 3.59 11.74 -12.54
C GLN A 148 4.39 10.56 -11.98
N LEU A 149 5.46 10.15 -12.66
CA LEU A 149 6.26 8.99 -12.28
C LEU A 149 6.81 9.04 -10.85
N PRO A 150 7.33 10.18 -10.33
CA PRO A 150 7.78 10.27 -8.94
C PRO A 150 6.66 9.94 -7.93
N LEU A 151 5.44 10.44 -8.20
CA LEU A 151 4.27 10.16 -7.38
C LEU A 151 3.89 8.68 -7.42
N PHE A 152 3.88 8.06 -8.61
CA PHE A 152 3.56 6.64 -8.75
C PHE A 152 4.60 5.73 -8.07
N LEU A 153 5.88 6.11 -8.11
CA LEU A 153 6.93 5.41 -7.37
C LEU A 153 6.74 5.55 -5.85
N ALA A 154 6.43 6.75 -5.37
CA ALA A 154 6.15 7.00 -3.95
C ALA A 154 4.93 6.22 -3.44
N MET A 155 3.85 6.16 -4.23
CA MET A 155 2.67 5.34 -3.94
C MET A 155 3.00 3.84 -3.91
N SER A 156 3.79 3.36 -4.86
CA SER A 156 4.22 1.96 -4.90
C SER A 156 5.09 1.61 -3.70
N LEU A 157 5.91 2.55 -3.23
CA LEU A 157 6.66 2.38 -1.99
C LEU A 157 5.73 2.37 -0.76
N ALA A 158 4.65 3.14 -0.75
CA ALA A 158 3.64 3.06 0.29
C ALA A 158 2.95 1.69 0.30
N VAL A 159 2.62 1.12 -0.87
CA VAL A 159 2.09 -0.25 -0.99
C VAL A 159 3.04 -1.26 -0.34
N VAL A 160 4.36 -1.14 -0.58
CA VAL A 160 5.39 -1.97 0.10
C VAL A 160 5.35 -1.78 1.61
N MET A 161 5.31 -0.53 2.08
CA MET A 161 5.25 -0.23 3.50
C MET A 161 4.08 -0.95 4.17
N PHE A 162 2.89 -0.89 3.59
CA PHE A 162 1.72 -1.56 4.13
C PHE A 162 1.78 -3.09 4.06
N ALA A 163 2.35 -3.65 3.00
CA ALA A 163 2.63 -5.08 2.91
C ALA A 163 3.55 -5.54 4.06
N LEU A 164 4.61 -4.78 4.37
CA LEU A 164 5.55 -5.10 5.44
C LEU A 164 4.97 -4.86 6.84
N ILE A 165 4.12 -3.85 7.02
CA ILE A 165 3.36 -3.67 8.27
C ILE A 165 2.46 -4.90 8.51
N GLY A 166 1.71 -5.34 7.50
CA GLY A 166 0.87 -6.53 7.58
C GLY A 166 1.68 -7.79 7.95
N LEU A 167 2.83 -7.99 7.28
CA LEU A 167 3.76 -9.07 7.59
C LEU A 167 4.23 -9.03 9.06
N GLY A 168 4.69 -7.87 9.53
CA GLY A 168 5.17 -7.69 10.90
C GLY A 168 4.06 -7.94 11.93
N LEU A 169 2.87 -7.36 11.73
CA LEU A 169 1.73 -7.57 12.60
C LEU A 169 1.31 -9.05 12.67
N ALA A 170 1.31 -9.76 11.54
CA ALA A 170 1.02 -11.19 11.50
C ALA A 170 2.09 -12.02 12.22
N ALA A 171 3.37 -11.64 12.10
CA ALA A 171 4.44 -12.30 12.82
C ALA A 171 4.36 -12.10 14.35
N VAL A 172 3.93 -10.92 14.79
CA VAL A 172 3.74 -10.59 16.22
C VAL A 172 2.51 -11.29 16.80
N THR A 173 1.38 -11.23 16.10
CA THR A 173 0.08 -11.73 16.58
C THR A 173 -0.12 -13.22 16.35
N ARG A 174 0.59 -13.81 15.37
CA ARG A 174 0.42 -15.20 14.91
C ARG A 174 -1.03 -15.53 14.48
N SER A 175 -1.82 -14.51 14.14
CA SER A 175 -3.23 -14.65 13.77
C SER A 175 -3.58 -13.71 12.63
N ALA A 176 -4.16 -14.25 11.56
CA ALA A 176 -4.61 -13.44 10.42
C ALA A 176 -5.69 -12.44 10.84
N VAL A 177 -6.64 -12.88 11.66
CA VAL A 177 -7.77 -12.06 12.13
C VAL A 177 -7.28 -10.88 12.96
N ALA A 178 -6.39 -11.14 13.93
CA ALA A 178 -5.84 -10.09 14.78
C ALA A 178 -4.98 -9.10 13.99
N ALA A 179 -4.13 -9.59 13.08
CA ALA A 179 -3.28 -8.75 12.26
C ALA A 179 -4.08 -7.83 11.33
N ILE A 180 -5.12 -8.38 10.66
CA ILE A 180 -6.00 -7.59 9.80
C ILE A 180 -6.78 -6.57 10.62
N ALA A 181 -7.31 -6.94 11.79
CA ALA A 181 -8.04 -6.02 12.66
C ALA A 181 -7.18 -4.82 13.09
N VAL A 182 -5.92 -5.07 13.49
CA VAL A 182 -4.98 -3.99 13.85
C VAL A 182 -4.63 -3.14 12.63
N LEU A 183 -4.44 -3.75 11.46
CA LEU A 183 -4.14 -3.03 10.22
C LEU A 183 -5.28 -2.09 9.80
N VAL A 184 -6.53 -2.56 9.89
CA VAL A 184 -7.73 -1.76 9.60
C VAL A 184 -7.89 -0.64 10.64
N ALA A 185 -7.65 -0.92 11.92
CA ALA A 185 -7.68 0.10 12.96
C ALA A 185 -6.61 1.19 12.70
N LEU A 186 -5.40 0.79 12.34
CA LEU A 186 -4.31 1.70 11.99
C LEU A 186 -4.65 2.54 10.75
N TRP A 187 -5.35 1.97 9.77
CA TRP A 187 -5.68 2.66 8.53
C TRP A 187 -6.87 3.61 8.64
N TYR A 188 -7.91 3.25 9.38
CA TYR A 188 -9.16 4.01 9.41
C TYR A 188 -9.41 4.71 10.75
N VAL A 189 -9.18 4.02 11.86
CA VAL A 189 -9.50 4.56 13.19
C VAL A 189 -8.46 5.59 13.62
N VAL A 190 -7.17 5.30 13.42
CA VAL A 190 -6.10 6.22 13.83
C VAL A 190 -6.16 7.55 13.07
N PRO A 191 -6.31 7.60 11.73
CA PRO A 191 -6.44 8.87 11.03
C PRO A 191 -7.73 9.60 11.40
N LEU A 192 -8.84 8.88 11.58
CA LEU A 192 -10.10 9.49 12.01
C LEU A 192 -9.94 10.23 13.35
N VAL A 193 -9.29 9.59 14.33
CA VAL A 193 -9.02 10.24 15.62
C VAL A 193 -8.04 11.40 15.46
N ALA A 194 -6.96 11.22 14.69
CA ALA A 194 -5.95 12.25 14.46
C ALA A 194 -6.56 13.52 13.87
N PHE A 195 -7.35 13.41 12.79
CA PHE A 195 -7.96 14.57 12.12
C PHE A 195 -9.03 15.29 12.95
N ASN A 196 -9.54 14.68 14.03
CA ASN A 196 -10.49 15.33 14.95
C ASN A 196 -9.81 15.97 16.17
N LEU A 197 -8.49 15.92 16.29
CA LEU A 197 -7.77 16.57 17.39
C LEU A 197 -7.65 18.08 17.16
N PRO A 198 -7.68 18.89 18.23
CA PRO A 198 -7.46 20.33 18.12
C PRO A 198 -6.11 20.68 17.49
N ALA A 199 -6.05 21.81 16.78
CA ALA A 199 -4.80 22.35 16.26
C ALA A 199 -3.78 22.57 17.41
N PRO A 200 -2.49 22.26 17.22
CA PRO A 200 -1.83 21.80 15.98
C PRO A 200 -1.73 20.27 15.86
N TRP A 201 -2.37 19.50 16.74
CA TRP A 201 -2.14 18.06 16.85
C TRP A 201 -2.69 17.26 15.68
N GLY A 202 -3.84 17.66 15.14
CA GLY A 202 -4.44 16.99 13.99
C GLY A 202 -3.54 17.00 12.76
N ASP A 203 -2.97 18.15 12.43
CA ASP A 203 -2.06 18.29 11.28
C ASP A 203 -0.72 17.57 11.52
N ARG A 204 -0.15 17.67 12.73
CA ARG A 204 1.12 17.03 13.07
C ARG A 204 1.04 15.51 13.06
N LEU A 205 -0.04 14.94 13.60
CA LEU A 205 -0.25 13.50 13.55
C LEU A 205 -0.66 13.07 12.14
N GLY A 206 -1.51 13.84 11.48
CA GLY A 206 -1.93 13.65 10.10
C GLY A 206 -0.78 13.48 9.12
N SER A 207 0.29 14.27 9.26
CA SER A 207 1.44 14.23 8.35
C SER A 207 2.31 12.98 8.48
N VAL A 208 2.42 12.40 9.67
CA VAL A 208 3.23 11.19 9.91
C VAL A 208 2.45 9.89 9.70
N LEU A 209 1.15 9.98 9.42
CA LEU A 209 0.30 8.81 9.21
C LEU A 209 0.60 8.15 7.86
N PRO A 210 0.55 6.81 7.79
CA PRO A 210 0.91 6.05 6.60
C PRO A 210 0.23 6.51 5.29
N GLY A 211 -1.02 6.96 5.36
CA GLY A 211 -1.79 7.44 4.20
C GLY A 211 -1.28 8.74 3.58
N ALA A 212 -0.61 9.61 4.36
CA ALA A 212 -0.12 10.91 3.89
C ALA A 212 1.27 10.83 3.24
N LEU A 213 2.07 9.83 3.60
CA LEU A 213 3.51 9.80 3.31
C LEU A 213 3.85 9.70 1.82
N ALA A 214 3.00 9.07 1.01
CA ALA A 214 3.25 8.96 -0.44
C ALA A 214 3.22 10.32 -1.14
N GLY A 215 2.25 11.19 -0.78
CA GLY A 215 2.14 12.54 -1.34
C GLY A 215 3.24 13.47 -0.85
N GLU A 216 3.60 13.38 0.43
CA GLU A 216 4.74 14.13 1.00
C GLU A 216 6.08 13.72 0.36
N LEU A 217 6.30 12.41 0.15
CA LEU A 217 7.49 11.88 -0.53
C LEU A 217 7.58 12.35 -1.99
N ALA A 218 6.44 12.42 -2.68
CA ALA A 218 6.38 12.88 -4.06
C ALA A 218 6.46 14.42 -4.20
N GLY A 219 6.41 15.17 -3.10
CA GLY A 219 6.37 16.63 -3.10
C GLY A 219 5.04 17.23 -3.56
N THR A 220 3.98 16.41 -3.69
CA THR A 220 2.62 16.88 -3.98
C THR A 220 1.87 17.32 -2.72
N GLY A 221 2.46 17.05 -1.54
CA GLY A 221 1.89 17.33 -0.23
C GLY A 221 0.75 16.40 0.15
N ASN A 222 0.07 16.73 1.26
CA ASN A 222 -1.11 16.04 1.76
C ASN A 222 -2.39 16.86 1.48
N PRO A 223 -3.25 16.47 0.53
CA PRO A 223 -4.49 17.19 0.22
C PRO A 223 -5.48 17.29 1.39
N GLY A 224 -5.36 16.41 2.39
CA GLY A 224 -6.20 16.40 3.60
C GLY A 224 -5.60 17.13 4.81
N SER A 225 -4.42 17.73 4.67
CA SER A 225 -3.79 18.52 5.73
C SER A 225 -4.29 19.97 5.68
N VAL A 226 -4.86 20.47 6.78
CA VAL A 226 -5.25 21.89 6.90
C VAL A 226 -4.00 22.78 6.94
N GLY A 227 -2.88 22.24 7.41
CA GLY A 227 -1.57 22.91 7.49
C GLY A 227 -0.65 22.76 6.27
N GLY A 228 -1.08 22.11 5.18
CA GLY A 228 -0.25 21.85 4.00
C GLY A 228 0.82 20.77 4.21
N SER A 229 1.86 20.77 3.36
CA SER A 229 2.99 19.83 3.46
C SER A 229 3.87 20.18 4.65
N LEU A 230 3.98 19.25 5.59
CA LEU A 230 4.71 19.43 6.85
C LEU A 230 6.02 18.64 6.89
N LEU A 231 6.23 17.71 5.95
CA LEU A 231 7.40 16.84 5.89
C LEU A 231 8.15 17.09 4.58
N SER A 232 9.48 17.21 4.66
CA SER A 232 10.30 17.13 3.45
C SER A 232 10.24 15.72 2.86
N PRO A 233 10.48 15.53 1.55
CA PRO A 233 10.50 14.20 0.94
C PRO A 233 11.43 13.21 1.65
N ALA A 234 12.60 13.68 2.11
CA ALA A 234 13.53 12.86 2.88
C ALA A 234 12.98 12.47 4.25
N ALA A 235 12.27 13.38 4.93
CA ALA A 235 11.62 13.10 6.20
C ALA A 235 10.45 12.11 6.03
N ALA A 236 9.64 12.26 4.98
CA ALA A 236 8.57 11.33 4.64
C ALA A 236 9.13 9.91 4.40
N LEU A 237 10.22 9.78 3.65
CA LEU A 237 10.91 8.50 3.45
C LEU A 237 11.39 7.89 4.76
N ALA A 238 12.01 8.69 5.64
CA ALA A 238 12.47 8.23 6.94
C ALA A 238 11.31 7.72 7.81
N VAL A 239 10.16 8.41 7.79
CA VAL A 239 8.94 7.99 8.51
C VAL A 239 8.37 6.71 7.91
N MET A 240 8.35 6.54 6.58
CA MET A 240 7.94 5.28 5.94
C MET A 240 8.84 4.12 6.38
N VAL A 241 10.17 4.33 6.40
CA VAL A 241 11.13 3.33 6.88
C VAL A 241 10.88 3.00 8.34
N ALA A 242 10.59 3.99 9.19
CA ALA A 242 10.26 3.76 10.59
C ALA A 242 8.98 2.90 10.75
N TRP A 243 7.92 3.20 9.98
CA TRP A 243 6.69 2.42 9.96
C TRP A 243 6.89 0.96 9.54
N MET A 244 7.84 0.68 8.65
CA MET A 244 8.22 -0.68 8.27
C MET A 244 9.09 -1.35 9.35
N ALA A 245 10.10 -0.63 9.85
CA ALA A 245 11.12 -1.17 10.73
C ALA A 245 10.60 -1.53 12.13
N VAL A 246 9.65 -0.76 12.68
CA VAL A 246 9.11 -1.00 14.03
C VAL A 246 8.39 -2.37 14.15
N PRO A 247 7.32 -2.67 13.40
CA PRO A 247 6.62 -3.95 13.53
C PRO A 247 7.52 -5.12 13.12
N TYR A 248 8.39 -4.92 12.13
CA TYR A 248 9.36 -5.93 11.70
C TYR A 248 10.43 -6.21 12.77
N GLY A 249 10.97 -5.18 13.40
CA GLY A 249 11.95 -5.30 14.48
C GLY A 249 11.35 -5.98 15.71
N VAL A 250 10.12 -5.61 16.08
CA VAL A 250 9.37 -6.30 17.16
C VAL A 250 9.16 -7.77 16.81
N ALA A 251 8.76 -8.08 15.57
CA ALA A 251 8.61 -9.46 15.11
C ALA A 251 9.94 -10.23 15.18
N ALA A 252 11.06 -9.64 14.75
CA ALA A 252 12.37 -10.27 14.79
C ALA A 252 12.82 -10.60 16.23
N VAL A 253 12.61 -9.68 17.17
CA VAL A 253 12.93 -9.89 18.60
C VAL A 253 12.01 -10.94 19.22
N LEU A 254 10.72 -10.94 18.90
CA LEU A 254 9.79 -11.94 19.44
C LEU A 254 10.05 -13.33 18.87
N LEU A 255 10.47 -13.44 17.62
CA LEU A 255 10.84 -14.70 16.99
C LEU A 255 12.10 -15.33 17.59
N THR A 256 13.00 -14.57 18.19
CA THR A 256 14.18 -15.13 18.90
C THR A 256 13.85 -15.55 20.33
N ARG A 257 12.86 -14.91 20.96
CA ARG A 257 12.49 -15.16 22.37
C ARG A 257 11.36 -16.15 22.56
N ARG A 258 10.48 -16.32 21.57
CA ARG A 258 9.34 -17.24 21.64
C ARG A 258 9.65 -18.49 20.84
N ASP A 259 9.42 -19.66 21.43
CA ASP A 259 9.42 -20.91 20.69
C ASP A 259 8.26 -20.94 19.67
N ALA A 260 8.46 -21.73 18.62
CA ALA A 260 7.54 -21.94 17.50
C ALA A 260 6.85 -23.30 17.64
#